data_AF-A0AAW8BG97-F1
#
_entry.id   AF-A0AAW8BG97-F1
#
_cell.length_a   1.000
_cell.length_b   1.000
_cell.length_c   1.000
_cell.angle_alpha   90.00
_cell.angle_beta   90.00
_cell.angle_gamma   90.00
#
_symmetry.space_group_name_H-M   'P 1'
#
loop_
_entity.id
_entity.type
_entity.pdbx_description
1 polymer ?
#
loop_
_entity_poly.entity_id
_entity_poly.type
_entity_poly.pdbx_seq_one_letter_code
_entity_poly.pdbx_strand_id
1 'polypeptide(L)'
;MTRILDGFLTSPFAGIAPWALLSILATPGHFEIAVVSALGFSVLVMLVGLARGIKIHALEVFGAVFFALLAVVGLFADGTVIRFLEMWSGELTNISLAIFAWLTLLFGRPFTQAYAKDSTPEEHWDSPLFKRINSVITGVWAGAFTFAAGVGLAGNWILHDPQNFWTGWILQLAAIFFAVAFTEFYPDYASAMFALDNGEEADVPSAVQIIDWLPGFVVTAGVVGLITGSIDVAVAIAMIAGGSLVSGILAKL
;
A
#
# COMPACT_ATOMS: atom_id res chain seq x y z
N MET A 1 -13.45 17.89 11.82
CA MET A 1 -12.01 17.66 11.57
C MET A 1 -11.46 16.45 12.33
N THR A 2 -11.96 16.13 13.54
CA THR A 2 -11.59 14.93 14.31
C THR A 2 -11.90 13.60 13.61
N ARG A 3 -13.10 13.47 13.01
CA ARG A 3 -13.57 12.23 12.36
C ARG A 3 -12.68 11.71 11.22
N ILE A 4 -12.08 12.62 10.43
CA ILE A 4 -11.17 12.26 9.32
C ILE A 4 -9.84 11.74 9.87
N LEU A 5 -9.30 12.45 10.88
CA LEU A 5 -8.05 12.07 11.50
C LEU A 5 -8.18 10.76 12.28
N ASP A 6 -9.29 10.54 12.99
CA ASP A 6 -9.56 9.26 13.67
C ASP A 6 -9.66 8.13 12.64
N GLY A 7 -10.40 8.32 11.54
CA GLY A 7 -10.53 7.33 10.48
C GLY A 7 -9.18 6.97 9.82
N PHE A 8 -8.31 7.96 9.59
CA PHE A 8 -6.95 7.69 9.10
C PHE A 8 -6.15 6.85 10.10
N LEU A 9 -6.15 7.24 11.38
CA LEU A 9 -5.35 6.59 12.43
C LEU A 9 -5.79 5.16 12.75
N THR A 10 -7.07 4.83 12.57
CA THR A 10 -7.58 3.45 12.74
C THR A 10 -7.36 2.58 11.50
N SER A 11 -6.97 3.16 10.37
CA SER A 11 -6.81 2.44 9.11
C SER A 11 -5.38 1.90 8.92
N PRO A 12 -5.20 0.85 8.11
CA PRO A 12 -3.87 0.40 7.68
C PRO A 12 -3.03 1.49 6.99
N PHE A 13 -3.66 2.54 6.45
CA PHE A 13 -2.96 3.66 5.81
C PHE A 13 -2.06 4.42 6.78
N ALA A 14 -2.41 4.51 8.07
CA ALA A 14 -1.55 5.12 9.08
C ALA A 14 -0.21 4.39 9.21
N GLY A 15 -0.22 3.07 9.11
CA GLY A 15 1.00 2.23 9.13
C GLY A 15 1.80 2.29 7.83
N ILE A 16 1.15 2.49 6.68
CA ILE A 16 1.80 2.50 5.34
C ILE A 16 2.34 3.89 4.96
N ALA A 17 1.69 4.98 5.39
CA ALA A 17 2.04 6.34 4.99
C ALA A 17 3.50 6.76 5.28
N PRO A 18 4.12 6.41 6.43
CA PRO A 18 5.55 6.66 6.64
C PRO A 18 6.47 6.01 5.60
N TRP A 19 6.11 4.82 5.10
CA TRP A 19 6.88 4.11 4.07
C TRP A 19 6.79 4.81 2.72
N ALA A 20 5.59 5.26 2.35
CA ALA A 20 5.40 6.07 1.15
C ALA A 20 6.22 7.37 1.22
N LEU A 21 6.25 8.02 2.39
CA LEU A 21 7.04 9.22 2.62
C LEU A 21 8.55 8.96 2.43
N LEU A 22 9.06 7.83 2.95
CA LEU A 22 10.44 7.41 2.70
C LEU A 22 10.71 7.24 1.20
N SER A 23 9.88 6.47 0.50
CA SER A 23 10.07 6.20 -0.94
C SER A 23 10.05 7.46 -1.81
N ILE A 24 9.23 8.45 -1.46
CA ILE A 24 9.14 9.72 -2.20
C ILE A 24 10.36 10.61 -1.92
N LEU A 25 10.81 10.69 -0.66
CA LEU A 25 11.88 11.61 -0.27
C LEU A 25 13.28 11.04 -0.49
N ALA A 26 13.44 9.73 -0.64
CA ALA A 26 14.71 9.06 -0.83
C ALA A 26 15.26 9.27 -2.26
N THR A 27 15.63 10.53 -2.53
CA THR A 27 16.28 11.00 -3.75
C THR A 27 17.78 11.20 -3.47
N PRO A 28 18.69 11.12 -4.47
CA PRO A 28 20.11 11.33 -4.25
C PRO A 28 20.43 12.62 -3.49
N GLY A 29 21.18 12.51 -2.39
CA GLY A 29 21.54 13.62 -1.50
C GLY A 29 20.49 13.98 -0.44
N HIS A 30 19.37 13.27 -0.37
CA HIS A 30 18.26 13.53 0.55
C HIS A 30 17.96 12.39 1.53
N PHE A 31 18.84 11.38 1.63
CA PHE A 31 18.65 10.21 2.49
C PHE A 31 18.28 10.56 3.94
N GLU A 32 19.05 11.44 4.58
CA GLU A 32 18.83 11.81 5.98
C GLU A 32 17.45 12.45 6.19
N ILE A 33 17.05 13.35 5.30
CA ILE A 33 15.76 14.02 5.33
C ILE A 33 14.64 12.99 5.16
N ALA A 34 14.79 12.04 4.23
CA ALA A 34 13.81 11.00 3.97
C ALA A 34 13.59 10.11 5.20
N VAL A 35 14.67 9.62 5.80
CA VAL A 35 14.64 8.73 6.96
C VAL A 35 14.11 9.44 8.20
N VAL A 36 14.60 10.65 8.49
CA VAL A 36 14.14 11.43 9.66
C VAL A 36 12.67 11.81 9.51
N SER A 37 12.22 12.17 8.30
CA SER A 37 10.82 12.48 8.03
C SER A 37 9.93 11.25 8.20
N ALA A 38 10.34 10.09 7.67
CA ALA A 38 9.60 8.84 7.82
C ALA A 38 9.53 8.38 9.29
N LEU A 39 10.65 8.42 10.01
CA LEU A 39 10.70 8.09 11.44
C LEU A 39 9.86 9.07 12.27
N GLY A 40 10.02 10.38 12.04
CA GLY A 40 9.28 11.42 12.72
C GLY A 40 7.77 11.30 12.49
N PHE A 41 7.36 11.04 11.25
CA PHE A 41 5.97 10.82 10.91
C PHE A 41 5.41 9.53 11.53
N SER A 42 6.16 8.44 11.53
CA SER A 42 5.79 7.18 12.19
C SER A 42 5.58 7.37 13.70
N VAL A 43 6.52 8.03 14.37
CA VAL A 43 6.41 8.35 15.81
C VAL A 43 5.23 9.29 16.08
N LEU A 44 5.03 10.31 15.24
CA LEU A 44 3.89 11.22 15.36
C LEU A 44 2.55 10.48 15.26
N VAL A 45 2.39 9.62 14.26
CA VAL A 45 1.19 8.80 14.06
C VAL A 45 0.92 7.93 15.29
N MET A 46 1.94 7.25 15.81
CA MET A 46 1.81 6.44 17.02
C MET A 46 1.46 7.26 18.26
N LEU A 47 2.11 8.40 18.49
CA LEU A 47 1.85 9.26 19.65
C LEU A 47 0.45 9.87 19.60
N VAL A 48 0.02 10.34 18.43
CA VAL A 48 -1.34 10.88 18.24
C VAL A 48 -2.39 9.78 18.38
N GLY A 49 -2.12 8.57 17.86
CA GLY A 49 -2.97 7.40 18.05
C GLY A 49 -3.15 7.04 19.52
N LEU A 50 -2.04 6.93 20.27
CA LEU A 50 -2.06 6.67 21.72
C LEU A 50 -2.82 7.74 22.50
N ALA A 51 -2.60 9.02 22.17
CA ALA A 51 -3.31 10.13 22.81
C ALA A 51 -4.83 10.09 22.55
N ARG A 52 -5.28 9.37 21.52
CA ARG A 52 -6.68 9.16 21.15
C ARG A 52 -7.22 7.79 21.57
N GLY A 53 -6.44 6.98 22.27
CA GLY A 53 -6.83 5.63 22.70
C GLY A 53 -6.83 4.59 21.58
N ILE A 54 -6.23 4.89 20.43
CA ILE A 54 -6.09 3.97 19.30
C ILE A 54 -4.90 3.04 19.56
N LYS A 55 -5.09 1.74 19.31
CA LYS A 55 -4.05 0.73 19.52
C LYS A 55 -2.95 0.86 18.46
N ILE A 56 -1.71 0.65 18.88
CA ILE A 56 -0.57 0.53 17.96
C ILE A 56 -0.51 -0.92 17.48
N HIS A 57 -0.43 -1.12 16.16
CA HIS A 57 -0.35 -2.44 15.56
C HIS A 57 1.10 -2.80 15.20
N ALA A 58 1.29 -4.05 14.78
CA ALA A 58 2.61 -4.57 14.45
C ALA A 58 3.27 -3.84 13.28
N LEU A 59 2.48 -3.30 12.34
CA LEU A 59 3.00 -2.60 11.16
C LEU A 59 3.62 -1.24 11.53
N GLU A 60 3.00 -0.47 12.45
CA GLU A 60 3.58 0.79 12.92
C GLU A 60 4.88 0.55 13.69
N VAL A 61 4.91 -0.47 14.56
CA VAL A 61 6.13 -0.85 15.30
C VAL A 61 7.21 -1.31 14.34
N PHE A 62 6.87 -2.16 13.36
CA PHE A 62 7.80 -2.64 12.34
C PHE A 62 8.40 -1.47 11.54
N GLY A 63 7.56 -0.52 11.09
CA GLY A 63 8.00 0.68 10.41
C GLY A 63 8.92 1.54 11.28
N ALA A 64 8.53 1.84 12.52
CA ALA A 64 9.33 2.64 13.43
C ALA A 64 10.71 2.03 13.69
N VAL A 65 10.78 0.71 13.92
CA VAL A 65 12.04 -0.03 14.09
C VAL A 65 12.87 0.04 12.82
N PHE A 66 12.26 -0.19 11.65
CA PHE A 66 12.95 -0.15 10.36
C PHE A 66 13.55 1.24 10.09
N PHE A 67 12.78 2.32 10.27
CA PHE A 67 13.27 3.68 10.07
C PHE A 67 14.32 4.09 11.11
N ALA A 68 14.18 3.64 12.36
CA ALA A 68 15.19 3.87 13.38
C ALA A 68 16.51 3.18 13.02
N LEU A 69 16.47 1.94 12.50
CA LEU A 69 17.65 1.24 12.01
C LEU A 69 18.27 1.98 10.82
N LEU A 70 17.48 2.44 9.85
CA LEU A 70 17.99 3.26 8.75
C LEU A 70 18.62 4.58 9.24
N ALA A 71 18.05 5.21 10.27
CA ALA A 71 18.59 6.43 10.84
C ALA A 71 19.95 6.17 11.50
N VAL A 72 20.06 5.09 12.28
CA VAL A 72 21.33 4.66 12.87
C VAL A 72 22.35 4.36 11.79
N VAL A 73 21.98 3.62 10.73
CA VAL A 73 22.87 3.36 9.60
C VAL A 73 23.31 4.68 8.95
N GLY A 74 22.39 5.62 8.70
CA GLY A 74 22.71 6.93 8.14
C GLY A 74 23.72 7.74 8.96
N LEU A 75 23.74 7.60 10.29
CA LEU A 75 24.69 8.30 11.15
C LEU A 75 26.11 7.73 11.11
N PHE A 76 26.28 6.44 10.80
CA PHE A 76 27.56 5.74 10.91
C PHE A 76 28.09 5.20 9.57
N ALA A 77 27.26 5.14 8.55
CA ALA A 77 27.60 4.61 7.24
C ALA A 77 28.50 5.56 6.44
N ASP A 78 29.32 4.99 5.56
CA ASP A 78 30.07 5.76 4.59
C ASP A 78 29.19 6.20 3.39
N GLY A 79 29.74 7.09 2.56
CA GLY A 79 29.02 7.60 1.39
C GLY A 79 28.66 6.54 0.35
N THR A 80 29.32 5.37 0.35
CA THR A 80 29.00 4.27 -0.56
C THR A 80 27.72 3.57 -0.13
N VAL A 81 27.61 3.27 1.18
CA VAL A 81 26.41 2.67 1.76
C VAL A 81 25.22 3.62 1.67
N ILE A 82 25.42 4.92 1.92
CA ILE A 82 24.34 5.91 1.80
C ILE A 82 23.82 5.97 0.36
N ARG A 83 24.69 6.02 -0.65
CA ARG A 83 24.27 6.00 -2.07
C ARG A 83 23.52 4.72 -2.44
N PHE A 84 23.97 3.58 -1.90
CA PHE A 84 23.24 2.33 -2.08
C PHE A 84 21.83 2.43 -1.48
N LEU A 85 21.70 2.93 -0.26
CA LEU A 85 20.39 3.09 0.38
C LEU A 85 19.51 4.10 -0.35
N GLU A 86 20.05 5.20 -0.87
CA GLU A 86 19.29 6.14 -1.72
C GLU A 86 18.75 5.44 -2.96
N MET A 87 19.59 4.65 -3.64
CA MET A 87 19.24 3.96 -4.87
C MET A 87 18.24 2.81 -4.68
N TRP A 88 18.30 2.12 -3.54
CA TRP A 88 17.53 0.89 -3.28
C TRP A 88 16.46 1.04 -2.19
N SER A 89 16.24 2.24 -1.66
CA SER A 89 15.31 2.50 -0.56
C SER A 89 13.88 2.07 -0.86
N GLY A 90 13.39 2.32 -2.08
CA GLY A 90 12.05 1.93 -2.52
C GLY A 90 11.89 0.42 -2.58
N GLU A 91 12.89 -0.28 -3.13
CA GLU A 91 12.94 -1.73 -3.22
C GLU A 91 13.06 -2.35 -1.83
N LEU A 92 13.96 -1.83 -0.99
CA LEU A 92 14.11 -2.28 0.40
C LEU A 92 12.80 -2.11 1.18
N THR A 93 12.07 -1.03 0.94
CA THR A 93 10.75 -0.79 1.53
C THR A 93 9.76 -1.87 1.10
N ASN A 94 9.58 -2.09 -0.21
CA ASN A 94 8.65 -3.08 -0.72
C ASN A 94 9.04 -4.51 -0.30
N ILE A 95 10.32 -4.85 -0.31
CA ILE A 95 10.83 -6.15 0.15
C ILE A 95 10.55 -6.34 1.64
N SER A 96 10.81 -5.32 2.47
CA SER A 96 10.58 -5.38 3.91
C SER A 96 9.10 -5.56 4.23
N LEU A 97 8.21 -4.82 3.55
CA LEU A 97 6.77 -4.96 3.70
C LEU A 97 6.24 -6.31 3.19
N ALA A 98 6.77 -6.81 2.08
CA ALA A 98 6.45 -8.13 1.57
C ALA A 98 6.84 -9.22 2.56
N ILE A 99 8.08 -9.19 3.08
CA ILE A 99 8.57 -10.13 4.08
C ILE A 99 7.69 -10.07 5.33
N PHE A 100 7.41 -8.87 5.83
CA PHE A 100 6.53 -8.69 6.99
C PHE A 100 5.16 -9.34 6.76
N ALA A 101 4.50 -9.02 5.64
CA ALA A 101 3.18 -9.56 5.33
C ALA A 101 3.20 -11.09 5.17
N TRP A 102 4.16 -11.65 4.43
CA TRP A 102 4.32 -13.10 4.28
C TRP A 102 4.61 -13.81 5.61
N LEU A 103 5.46 -13.23 6.47
CA LEU A 103 5.74 -13.80 7.79
C LEU A 103 4.49 -13.79 8.67
N THR A 104 3.69 -12.72 8.64
CA THR A 104 2.46 -12.66 9.43
C THR A 104 1.45 -13.75 9.01
N LEU A 105 1.38 -14.05 7.71
CA LEU A 105 0.61 -15.19 7.18
C LEU A 105 1.19 -16.53 7.62
N LEU A 106 2.50 -16.70 7.50
CA LEU A 106 3.20 -17.94 7.84
C LEU A 106 3.02 -18.30 9.31
N PHE A 107 3.04 -17.31 10.20
CA PHE A 107 2.81 -17.50 11.63
C PHE A 107 1.32 -17.55 12.02
N GLY A 108 0.41 -17.54 11.04
CA GLY A 108 -1.04 -17.66 11.27
C GLY A 108 -1.65 -16.45 11.99
N ARG A 109 -1.00 -15.29 11.95
CA ARG A 109 -1.47 -14.03 12.54
C ARG A 109 -1.38 -12.91 11.49
N PRO A 110 -2.23 -12.94 10.45
CA PRO A 110 -2.18 -11.99 9.34
C PRO A 110 -2.24 -10.55 9.87
N PHE A 111 -1.36 -9.65 9.41
CA PHE A 111 -1.27 -8.31 10.00
C PHE A 111 -2.58 -7.52 9.90
N THR A 112 -3.40 -7.75 8.85
CA THR A 112 -4.69 -7.07 8.70
C THR A 112 -5.68 -7.44 9.79
N GLN A 113 -5.52 -8.62 10.42
CA GLN A 113 -6.40 -9.06 11.49
C GLN A 113 -6.41 -8.08 12.66
N ALA A 114 -5.28 -7.45 12.96
CA ALA A 114 -5.17 -6.52 14.08
C ALA A 114 -6.03 -5.27 13.82
N TYR A 115 -5.97 -4.71 12.61
CA TYR A 115 -6.81 -3.59 12.19
C TYR A 115 -8.29 -3.97 12.09
N ALA A 116 -8.61 -5.15 11.55
CA ALA A 116 -10.00 -5.59 11.42
C ALA A 116 -10.69 -5.77 12.78
N LYS A 117 -9.93 -6.12 13.84
CA LYS A 117 -10.47 -6.23 15.21
C LYS A 117 -10.90 -4.89 15.79
N ASP A 118 -10.32 -3.78 15.34
CA ASP A 118 -10.69 -2.45 15.84
C ASP A 118 -12.05 -1.96 15.29
N SER A 119 -12.50 -2.51 14.16
CA SER A 119 -13.80 -2.16 13.54
C SER A 119 -14.85 -3.27 13.63
N THR A 120 -14.46 -4.50 13.96
CA THR A 120 -15.36 -5.67 14.00
C THR A 120 -15.73 -6.04 15.45
N PRO A 121 -17.01 -6.35 15.76
CA PRO A 121 -17.41 -6.86 17.08
C PRO A 121 -16.61 -8.09 17.54
N GLU A 122 -16.31 -8.16 18.84
CA GLU A 122 -15.44 -9.21 19.42
C GLU A 122 -15.99 -10.64 19.19
N GLU A 123 -17.31 -10.79 19.13
CA GLU A 123 -17.99 -12.05 18.86
C GLU A 123 -17.62 -12.69 17.51
N HIS A 124 -17.19 -11.90 16.53
CA HIS A 124 -16.80 -12.40 15.21
C HIS A 124 -15.31 -12.69 15.07
N TRP A 125 -14.47 -12.24 16.02
CA TRP A 125 -13.00 -12.30 15.90
C TRP A 125 -12.44 -13.71 15.72
N ASP A 126 -13.13 -14.71 16.27
CA ASP A 126 -12.71 -16.11 16.20
C ASP A 126 -13.39 -16.93 15.11
N SER A 127 -14.33 -16.33 14.37
CA SER A 127 -15.04 -17.01 13.30
C SER A 127 -14.09 -17.45 12.18
N PRO A 128 -14.33 -18.62 11.54
CA PRO A 128 -13.55 -19.06 10.39
C PRO A 128 -13.59 -18.06 9.23
N LEU A 129 -14.74 -17.40 9.02
CA LEU A 129 -14.92 -16.37 8.00
C LEU A 129 -13.99 -15.17 8.24
N PHE A 130 -13.98 -14.61 9.45
CA PHE A 130 -13.11 -13.48 9.80
C PHE A 130 -11.62 -13.80 9.61
N LYS A 131 -11.20 -15.00 10.04
CA LYS A 131 -9.82 -15.48 9.87
C LYS A 131 -9.47 -15.65 8.39
N ARG A 132 -10.38 -16.19 7.57
CA ARG A 132 -10.21 -16.35 6.12
C ARG A 132 -10.10 -15.01 5.42
N ILE A 133 -11.00 -14.06 5.70
CA ILE A 133 -11.00 -12.71 5.11
C ILE A 133 -9.64 -12.05 5.33
N ASN A 134 -9.17 -12.00 6.57
CA ASN A 134 -7.89 -11.39 6.91
C ASN A 134 -6.68 -12.10 6.29
N SER A 135 -6.72 -13.43 6.18
CA SER A 135 -5.65 -14.19 5.53
C SER A 135 -5.58 -13.90 4.03
N VAL A 136 -6.73 -13.83 3.36
CA VAL A 136 -6.77 -13.52 1.92
C VAL A 136 -6.33 -12.08 1.66
N ILE A 137 -6.85 -11.11 2.42
CA ILE A 137 -6.46 -9.71 2.28
C ILE A 137 -4.96 -9.53 2.55
N THR A 138 -4.43 -10.11 3.63
CA THR A 138 -2.99 -10.06 3.89
C THR A 138 -2.19 -10.72 2.76
N GLY A 139 -2.69 -11.80 2.15
CA GLY A 139 -2.09 -12.43 0.98
C GLY A 139 -2.03 -11.51 -0.25
N VAL A 140 -3.10 -10.74 -0.49
CA VAL A 140 -3.13 -9.74 -1.56
C VAL A 140 -2.13 -8.63 -1.29
N TRP A 141 -2.02 -8.12 -0.06
CA TRP A 141 -0.99 -7.14 0.31
C TRP A 141 0.41 -7.69 0.13
N ALA A 142 0.67 -8.92 0.59
CA ALA A 142 1.96 -9.58 0.42
C ALA A 142 2.31 -9.74 -1.06
N GLY A 143 1.35 -10.13 -1.89
CA GLY A 143 1.47 -10.21 -3.34
C GLY A 143 1.75 -8.84 -3.99
N ALA A 144 1.04 -7.79 -3.58
CA ALA A 144 1.22 -6.44 -4.09
C ALA A 144 2.62 -5.89 -3.78
N PHE A 145 3.10 -6.03 -2.53
CA PHE A 145 4.45 -5.64 -2.16
C PHE A 145 5.53 -6.47 -2.88
N THR A 146 5.29 -7.78 -3.04
CA THR A 146 6.21 -8.66 -3.78
C THR A 146 6.29 -8.26 -5.26
N PHE A 147 5.15 -7.94 -5.88
CA PHE A 147 5.09 -7.45 -7.24
C PHE A 147 5.79 -6.10 -7.37
N ALA A 148 5.53 -5.15 -6.47
CA ALA A 148 6.17 -3.84 -6.47
C ALA A 148 7.70 -3.96 -6.32
N ALA A 149 8.17 -4.83 -5.42
CA ALA A 149 9.58 -5.17 -5.28
C ALA A 149 10.15 -5.76 -6.58
N GLY A 150 9.50 -6.76 -7.16
CA GLY A 150 9.96 -7.41 -8.39
C GLY A 150 10.03 -6.45 -9.58
N VAL A 151 9.05 -5.56 -9.71
CA VAL A 151 9.01 -4.55 -10.77
C VAL A 151 10.06 -3.47 -10.57
N GLY A 152 10.27 -2.97 -9.34
CA GLY A 152 11.36 -2.04 -9.03
C GLY A 152 12.74 -2.65 -9.32
N LEU A 153 12.97 -3.88 -8.86
CA LEU A 153 14.20 -4.65 -9.15
C LEU A 153 14.41 -4.81 -10.67
N ALA A 154 13.36 -5.14 -11.43
CA ALA A 154 13.44 -5.26 -12.88
C ALA A 154 13.74 -3.91 -13.54
N GLY A 155 13.17 -2.81 -13.07
CA GLY A 155 13.49 -1.46 -13.52
C GLY A 155 14.96 -1.14 -13.33
N ASN A 156 15.49 -1.39 -12.14
CA ASN A 156 16.89 -1.10 -11.84
C ASN A 156 17.86 -2.02 -12.61
N TRP A 157 17.60 -3.33 -12.64
CA TRP A 157 18.49 -4.29 -13.31
C TRP A 157 18.43 -4.18 -14.85
N ILE A 158 17.23 -4.07 -15.42
CA ILE A 158 17.03 -4.13 -16.87
C ILE A 158 17.15 -2.74 -17.48
N LEU A 159 16.43 -1.75 -16.93
CA LEU A 159 16.37 -0.41 -17.49
C LEU A 159 17.50 0.49 -16.99
N HIS A 160 18.22 0.09 -15.94
CA HIS A 160 19.26 0.90 -15.28
C HIS A 160 18.73 2.27 -14.84
N ASP A 161 17.43 2.34 -14.55
CA ASP A 161 16.71 3.56 -14.18
C ASP A 161 15.75 3.26 -13.02
N PRO A 162 16.21 3.46 -11.76
CA PRO A 162 15.40 3.26 -10.56
C PRO A 162 14.16 4.19 -10.51
N GLN A 163 14.23 5.33 -11.19
CA GLN A 163 13.17 6.34 -11.22
C GLN A 163 12.30 6.23 -12.47
N ASN A 164 12.41 5.13 -13.20
CA ASN A 164 11.63 4.90 -14.39
C ASN A 164 10.14 5.05 -14.09
N PHE A 165 9.44 5.80 -14.93
CA PHE A 165 8.04 6.11 -14.75
C PHE A 165 7.16 4.86 -14.54
N TRP A 166 7.39 3.80 -15.31
CA TRP A 166 6.57 2.59 -15.21
C TRP A 166 6.97 1.71 -14.03
N THR A 167 8.25 1.36 -13.94
CA THR A 167 8.72 0.36 -12.97
C THR A 167 9.01 0.96 -11.59
N GLY A 168 9.38 2.23 -11.52
CA GLY A 168 9.60 2.96 -10.27
C GLY A 168 8.31 3.49 -9.64
N TRP A 169 7.28 3.78 -10.46
CA TRP A 169 6.09 4.49 -9.97
C TRP A 169 4.77 3.81 -10.37
N ILE A 170 4.40 3.83 -11.65
CA ILE A 170 3.02 3.49 -12.06
C ILE A 170 2.64 2.06 -11.71
N LEU A 171 3.48 1.07 -12.00
CA LEU A 171 3.14 -0.33 -11.72
C LEU A 171 3.13 -0.63 -10.21
N GLN A 172 4.02 0.00 -9.44
CA GLN A 172 4.03 -0.16 -7.98
C GLN A 172 2.77 0.44 -7.36
N LEU A 173 2.41 1.67 -7.75
CA LEU A 173 1.19 2.32 -7.28
C LEU A 173 -0.07 1.54 -7.69
N ALA A 174 -0.12 1.02 -8.92
CA ALA A 174 -1.23 0.18 -9.37
C ALA A 174 -1.45 -1.04 -8.47
N ALA A 175 -0.37 -1.69 -8.02
CA ALA A 175 -0.46 -2.82 -7.10
C ALA A 175 -1.00 -2.43 -5.71
N ILE A 176 -0.59 -1.27 -5.19
CA ILE A 176 -1.11 -0.75 -3.93
C ILE A 176 -2.58 -0.38 -4.04
N PHE A 177 -2.99 0.32 -5.11
CA PHE A 177 -4.39 0.67 -5.35
C PHE A 177 -5.26 -0.57 -5.50
N PHE A 178 -4.78 -1.60 -6.19
CA PHE A 178 -5.46 -2.88 -6.27
C PHE A 178 -5.63 -3.53 -4.88
N ALA A 179 -4.58 -3.57 -4.07
CA ALA A 179 -4.66 -4.14 -2.73
C ALA A 179 -5.65 -3.40 -1.82
N VAL A 180 -5.70 -2.06 -1.93
CA VAL A 180 -6.68 -1.22 -1.25
C VAL A 180 -8.10 -1.53 -1.72
N ALA A 181 -8.36 -1.47 -3.03
CA ALA A 181 -9.68 -1.74 -3.59
C ALA A 181 -10.17 -3.15 -3.22
N PHE A 182 -9.27 -4.14 -3.24
CA PHE A 182 -9.59 -5.49 -2.79
C PHE A 182 -9.88 -5.57 -1.29
N THR A 183 -9.17 -4.81 -0.45
CA THR A 183 -9.39 -4.75 1.01
C THR A 183 -10.77 -4.18 1.34
N GLU A 184 -11.23 -3.20 0.56
CA GLU A 184 -12.57 -2.60 0.72
C GLU A 184 -13.67 -3.54 0.21
N PHE A 185 -13.46 -4.20 -0.93
CA PHE A 185 -14.46 -5.07 -1.57
C PHE A 185 -14.62 -6.45 -0.93
N TYR A 186 -13.51 -7.12 -0.60
CA TYR A 186 -13.52 -8.55 -0.30
C TYR A 186 -14.28 -8.96 0.98
N PRO A 187 -14.25 -8.19 2.09
CA PRO A 187 -15.03 -8.54 3.28
C PRO A 187 -16.52 -8.64 3.01
N ASP A 188 -17.08 -7.68 2.27
CA ASP A 188 -18.51 -7.62 1.94
C ASP A 188 -18.87 -8.77 1.00
N TYR A 189 -18.06 -9.01 -0.03
CA TYR A 189 -18.23 -10.14 -0.95
C TYR A 189 -18.20 -11.49 -0.22
N ALA A 190 -17.20 -11.71 0.64
CA ALA A 190 -17.04 -12.97 1.37
C ALA A 190 -18.18 -13.20 2.36
N SER A 191 -18.67 -12.13 3.00
CA SER A 191 -19.81 -12.21 3.93
C SER A 191 -21.12 -12.49 3.19
N ALA A 192 -21.36 -11.84 2.05
CA ALA A 192 -22.53 -12.11 1.21
C ALA A 192 -22.53 -13.55 0.68
N MET A 193 -21.37 -14.05 0.23
CA MET A 193 -21.26 -15.44 -0.22
C MET A 193 -21.50 -16.44 0.91
N PHE A 194 -20.99 -16.14 2.11
CA PHE A 194 -21.24 -16.98 3.29
C PHE A 194 -22.73 -17.02 3.66
N ALA A 195 -23.44 -15.89 3.56
CA ALA A 195 -24.88 -15.84 3.80
C ALA A 195 -25.66 -16.71 2.77
N LEU A 196 -25.32 -16.60 1.48
CA LEU A 196 -25.92 -17.42 0.42
C LEU A 196 -25.68 -18.92 0.64
N ASP A 197 -24.47 -19.32 1.03
CA ASP A 197 -24.12 -20.71 1.33
C ASP A 197 -24.93 -21.27 2.51
N ASN A 198 -25.43 -20.41 3.41
CA ASN A 198 -26.31 -20.77 4.52
C ASN A 198 -27.80 -20.64 4.20
N GLY A 199 -28.15 -20.31 2.95
CA GLY A 199 -29.54 -20.17 2.50
C GLY A 199 -30.20 -18.84 2.88
N GLU A 200 -29.41 -17.85 3.29
CA GLU A 200 -29.87 -16.49 3.55
C GLU A 200 -29.85 -15.66 2.26
N GLU A 201 -30.79 -14.72 2.13
CA GLU A 201 -30.76 -13.75 1.03
C GLU A 201 -29.66 -12.71 1.29
N ALA A 202 -28.75 -12.54 0.33
CA ALA A 202 -27.71 -11.52 0.39
C ALA A 202 -27.49 -10.87 -0.97
N ASP A 203 -27.23 -9.56 -0.95
CA ASP A 203 -26.82 -8.81 -2.13
C ASP A 203 -25.31 -8.95 -2.31
N VAL A 204 -24.88 -9.47 -3.46
CA VAL A 204 -23.47 -9.75 -3.73
C VAL A 204 -22.86 -8.55 -4.44
N PRO A 205 -21.85 -7.89 -3.86
CA PRO A 205 -21.22 -6.75 -4.52
C PRO A 205 -20.57 -7.18 -5.84
N SER A 206 -20.71 -6.33 -6.85
CA SER A 206 -20.19 -6.60 -8.19
C SER A 206 -18.66 -6.58 -8.20
N ALA A 207 -18.05 -7.60 -8.82
CA ALA A 207 -16.60 -7.67 -8.99
C ALA A 207 -16.00 -6.49 -9.79
N VAL A 208 -16.84 -5.73 -10.50
CA VAL A 208 -16.45 -4.49 -11.18
C VAL A 208 -15.89 -3.46 -10.19
N GLN A 209 -16.37 -3.45 -8.94
CA GLN A 209 -15.90 -2.51 -7.91
C GLN A 209 -14.39 -2.62 -7.63
N ILE A 210 -13.80 -3.80 -7.81
CA ILE A 210 -12.35 -4.01 -7.65
C ILE A 210 -11.54 -3.19 -8.66
N ILE A 211 -12.10 -2.89 -9.83
CA ILE A 211 -11.41 -2.20 -10.92
C ILE A 211 -11.90 -0.77 -11.14
N ASP A 212 -12.81 -0.25 -10.31
CA ASP A 212 -13.35 1.11 -10.46
C ASP A 212 -12.27 2.21 -10.33
N TRP A 213 -11.19 1.94 -9.60
CA TRP A 213 -10.05 2.84 -9.48
C TRP A 213 -9.21 2.93 -10.77
N LEU A 214 -9.23 1.89 -11.61
CA LEU A 214 -8.30 1.73 -12.73
C LEU A 214 -8.45 2.82 -13.80
N PRO A 215 -9.66 3.20 -14.26
CA PRO A 215 -9.79 4.23 -15.29
C PRO A 215 -9.26 5.59 -14.83
N GLY A 216 -9.60 5.99 -13.60
CA GLY A 216 -9.11 7.24 -13.00
C GLY A 216 -7.59 7.22 -12.87
N PHE A 217 -7.04 6.11 -12.40
CA PHE A 217 -5.60 5.91 -12.30
C PHE A 217 -4.89 6.00 -13.67
N VAL A 218 -5.42 5.37 -14.72
CA VAL A 218 -4.86 5.43 -16.08
C VAL A 218 -4.89 6.86 -16.62
N VAL A 219 -5.97 7.61 -16.41
CA VAL A 219 -6.05 9.03 -16.80
C VAL A 219 -5.00 9.84 -16.06
N THR A 220 -4.91 9.71 -14.73
CA THR A 220 -3.93 10.44 -13.92
C THR A 220 -2.50 10.10 -14.32
N ALA A 221 -2.18 8.83 -14.53
CA ALA A 221 -0.88 8.40 -15.02
C ALA A 221 -0.56 9.00 -16.41
N GLY A 222 -1.52 9.01 -17.33
CA GLY A 222 -1.34 9.64 -18.64
C GLY A 222 -1.06 11.14 -18.55
N VAL A 223 -1.78 11.86 -17.69
CA VAL A 223 -1.56 13.29 -17.44
C VAL A 223 -0.18 13.56 -16.82
N VAL A 224 0.18 12.81 -15.77
CA VAL A 224 1.49 12.95 -15.11
C VAL A 224 2.62 12.63 -16.09
N GLY A 225 2.49 11.54 -16.86
CA GLY A 225 3.46 11.16 -17.87
C GLY A 225 3.66 12.24 -18.94
N LEU A 226 2.58 12.90 -19.36
CA LEU A 226 2.63 14.02 -20.30
C LEU A 226 3.32 15.26 -19.72
N ILE A 227 2.96 15.65 -18.48
CA ILE A 227 3.51 16.84 -17.80
C ILE A 227 5.01 16.67 -17.54
N THR A 228 5.42 15.47 -17.12
CA THR A 228 6.81 15.16 -16.80
C THR A 228 7.66 14.85 -18.03
N GLY A 229 7.04 14.65 -19.20
CA GLY A 229 7.73 14.18 -20.40
C GLY A 229 8.23 12.73 -20.31
N SER A 230 7.67 11.95 -19.39
CA SER A 230 8.14 10.57 -19.11
C SER A 230 7.61 9.52 -20.10
N ILE A 231 6.58 9.86 -20.88
CA ILE A 231 5.99 9.00 -21.91
C ILE A 231 5.75 9.79 -23.19
N ASP A 232 5.64 9.07 -24.31
CA ASP A 232 5.29 9.69 -25.60
C ASP A 232 3.90 10.33 -25.57
N VAL A 233 3.74 11.44 -26.30
CA VAL A 233 2.48 12.21 -26.35
C VAL A 233 1.32 11.34 -26.86
N ALA A 234 1.54 10.46 -27.84
CA ALA A 234 0.50 9.58 -28.35
C ALA A 234 0.08 8.55 -27.28
N VAL A 235 1.03 8.03 -26.50
CA VAL A 235 0.75 7.13 -25.37
C VAL A 235 -0.05 7.85 -24.29
N ALA A 236 0.34 9.07 -23.92
CA ALA A 236 -0.40 9.88 -22.95
C ALA A 236 -1.84 10.15 -23.41
N ILE A 237 -2.03 10.57 -24.66
CA ILE A 237 -3.37 10.81 -25.23
C ILE A 237 -4.20 9.52 -25.21
N ALA A 238 -3.61 8.39 -25.60
CA ALA A 238 -4.29 7.10 -25.60
C ALA A 238 -4.73 6.69 -24.18
N MET A 239 -3.89 6.88 -23.16
CA MET A 239 -4.24 6.62 -21.77
C MET A 239 -5.38 7.52 -21.28
N ILE A 240 -5.30 8.82 -21.54
CA ILE A 240 -6.30 9.79 -21.09
C ILE A 240 -7.66 9.51 -21.76
N ALA A 241 -7.67 9.33 -23.08
CA ALA A 241 -8.88 9.07 -23.83
C ALA A 241 -9.48 7.69 -23.48
N GLY A 242 -8.65 6.65 -23.43
CA GLY A 242 -9.05 5.29 -23.08
C GLY A 242 -9.62 5.20 -21.67
N GLY A 243 -8.92 5.76 -20.68
CA GLY A 243 -9.37 5.77 -19.29
C GLY A 243 -10.68 6.55 -19.11
N SER A 244 -10.83 7.70 -19.78
CA SER A 244 -12.08 8.47 -19.74
C SER A 244 -13.25 7.72 -20.37
N LEU A 245 -13.00 6.99 -21.47
CA LEU A 245 -14.02 6.19 -22.15
C LEU A 245 -14.46 5.00 -21.28
N VAL A 246 -13.51 4.27 -20.69
CA VAL A 246 -13.83 3.16 -19.78
C VAL A 246 -14.57 3.67 -18.55
N SER A 247 -14.16 4.80 -17.96
CA SER A 247 -14.87 5.42 -16.84
C SER A 247 -16.33 5.74 -17.19
N GLY A 248 -16.59 6.28 -18.39
CA GLY A 248 -17.95 6.54 -18.87
C GLY A 248 -18.78 5.28 -19.16
N ILE A 249 -18.15 4.13 -19.40
CA ILE A 249 -18.83 2.83 -19.52
C ILE A 249 -19.16 2.30 -18.12
N LEU A 250 -18.20 2.30 -17.19
CA LEU A 250 -18.42 1.82 -15.83
C LEU A 250 -19.51 2.62 -15.10
N ALA A 251 -19.58 3.94 -15.32
CA ALA A 251 -20.62 4.80 -14.74
C ALA A 251 -22.05 4.47 -15.21
N LYS A 252 -22.22 3.60 -16.20
CA LYS A 252 -23.52 3.17 -16.75
C LYS A 252 -23.89 1.73 -16.37
N LEU A 253 -22.98 0.99 -15.75
CA LEU A 253 -23.20 -0.37 -15.23
C LEU A 253 -23.75 -0.29 -13.81
#